data_AF-A0A1F6D442-F1
#
_entry.id   AF-A0A1F6D442-F1
#
_cell.length_a   1.000
_cell.length_b   1.000
_cell.length_c   1.000
_cell.angle_alpha   90.00
_cell.angle_beta   90.00
_cell.angle_gamma   90.00
#
_symmetry.space_group_name_H-M   'P 1'
#
loop_
_entity.id
_entity.type
_entity.pdbx_description
1 polymer ?
#
loop_
_entity_poly.entity_id
_entity_poly.type
_entity_poly.pdbx_seq_one_letter_code
_entity_poly.pdbx_strand_id
1 'polypeptide(L)'
;MSNCPRCGASREPEDRYCAQCGQRLLPFSAVGAMNTQKTLDIADVQYKLGVVYFKKEDYLRAAEVWEKVLKERPDDSELKALIQDARSRHKASGDQP
;
A
#
# COMPACT_ATOMS: atom_id res chain seq x y z
N MET A 1 -8.89 16.94 35.77
CA MET A 1 -9.17 18.29 35.25
C MET A 1 -7.99 18.69 34.39
N SER A 2 -8.12 18.55 33.07
CA SER A 2 -7.01 18.75 32.14
C SER A 2 -7.10 20.16 31.57
N ASN A 3 -6.32 21.11 32.09
CA ASN A 3 -6.29 22.47 31.55
C ASN A 3 -5.46 22.54 30.27
N CYS A 4 -5.64 23.62 29.52
CA CYS A 4 -4.88 23.90 28.33
C CYS A 4 -3.43 24.29 28.62
N PRO A 5 -2.40 23.49 28.24
CA PRO A 5 -0.99 23.87 28.31
C PRO A 5 -0.62 25.21 27.66
N ARG A 6 -1.43 25.74 26.74
CA ARG A 6 -1.14 27.03 26.10
C ARG A 6 -1.78 28.23 26.79
N CYS A 7 -3.02 28.12 27.26
CA CYS A 7 -3.76 29.27 27.80
C CYS A 7 -4.39 29.04 29.18
N GLY A 8 -4.26 27.85 29.76
CA GLY A 8 -4.81 27.50 31.08
C GLY A 8 -6.31 27.21 31.12
N ALA A 9 -7.04 27.40 30.02
CA ALA A 9 -8.49 27.14 29.96
C ALA A 9 -8.85 25.69 30.31
N SER A 10 -9.99 25.48 30.97
CA SER A 10 -10.53 24.13 31.21
C SER A 10 -10.82 23.44 29.88
N ARG A 11 -10.47 22.16 29.75
CA ARG A 11 -10.74 21.35 28.54
C ARG A 11 -11.75 20.26 28.85
N GLU A 12 -12.57 19.94 27.86
CA GLU A 12 -13.29 18.67 27.85
C GLU A 12 -12.39 17.56 27.28
N PRO A 13 -12.51 16.30 27.76
CA PRO A 13 -11.65 15.19 27.33
C PRO A 13 -11.71 14.89 25.83
N GLU A 14 -12.81 15.30 25.17
CA GLU A 14 -13.09 15.10 23.75
C GLU A 14 -12.71 16.29 22.85
N ASP A 15 -12.30 17.42 23.44
CA ASP A 15 -11.95 18.62 22.67
C ASP A 15 -10.72 18.39 21.78
N ARG A 16 -10.89 18.50 20.46
CA ARG A 16 -9.76 18.47 19.50
C ARG A 16 -8.93 19.74 19.54
N TYR A 17 -9.56 20.88 19.82
CA TYR A 17 -8.97 22.21 19.86
C TYR A 17 -9.50 23.02 21.05
N CYS A 18 -8.70 23.94 21.59
CA CYS A 18 -9.13 24.82 22.68
C CYS A 18 -10.05 25.91 22.14
N ALA A 19 -11.26 26.01 22.68
CA ALA A 19 -12.23 27.03 22.30
C ALA A 19 -11.75 28.49 22.55
N GLN A 20 -10.82 28.71 23.50
CA GLN A 20 -10.31 30.06 23.80
C GLN A 20 -9.09 30.50 22.99
N CYS A 21 -8.18 29.58 22.63
CA CYS A 21 -6.91 29.97 21.98
C CYS A 21 -6.60 29.21 20.69
N GLY A 22 -7.46 28.27 20.29
CA GLY A 22 -7.29 27.48 19.07
C GLY A 22 -6.16 26.43 19.11
N GLN A 23 -5.47 26.25 20.24
CA GLN A 23 -4.44 25.21 20.38
C GLN A 23 -5.04 23.83 20.07
N ARG A 24 -4.31 22.94 19.40
CA ARG A 24 -4.70 21.53 19.25
C ARG A 24 -4.46 20.77 20.56
N LEU A 25 -5.47 20.05 21.07
CA LEU A 25 -5.46 19.47 22.42
C LEU A 25 -5.29 17.96 22.46
N LEU A 26 -5.84 17.25 21.47
CA LEU A 26 -5.74 15.79 21.38
C LEU A 26 -4.42 15.38 20.70
N PRO A 27 -3.58 14.56 21.37
CA PRO A 27 -2.45 13.91 20.73
C PRO A 27 -2.93 12.79 19.80
N PHE A 28 -2.11 12.52 18.79
CA PHE A 28 -2.36 11.59 17.69
C PHE A 28 -2.73 10.15 18.13
N SER A 29 -2.50 9.80 19.40
CA SER A 29 -2.79 8.48 19.97
C SER A 29 -4.28 8.21 20.26
N ALA A 30 -5.15 9.22 20.27
CA ALA A 30 -6.58 9.04 20.58
C ALA A 30 -7.48 8.88 19.33
N VAL A 31 -6.97 9.13 18.14
CA VAL A 31 -7.66 8.83 16.88
C VAL A 31 -7.08 7.51 16.39
N GLY A 32 -7.66 6.39 16.84
CA GLY A 32 -7.24 5.06 16.42
C GLY A 32 -7.14 5.00 14.90
N ALA A 33 -5.91 4.82 14.39
CA ALA A 33 -5.52 4.45 13.03
C ALA A 33 -6.59 4.54 11.94
N MET A 34 -7.24 5.70 11.75
CA MET A 34 -8.12 5.94 10.62
C MET A 34 -7.25 6.36 9.43
N ASN A 35 -6.42 5.44 8.97
CA ASN A 35 -5.91 5.49 7.61
C ASN A 35 -7.04 4.96 6.71
N THR A 36 -7.74 5.86 6.02
CA THR A 36 -8.71 5.50 4.97
C THR A 36 -8.04 4.78 3.79
N GLN A 37 -6.71 4.80 3.72
CA GLN A 37 -5.92 4.03 2.78
C GLN A 37 -5.64 2.64 3.35
N LYS A 38 -6.16 1.59 2.68
CA LYS A 38 -5.54 0.26 2.76
C LYS A 38 -4.07 0.46 2.38
N THR A 39 -3.17 0.28 3.33
CA THR A 39 -1.73 0.29 3.06
C THR A 39 -1.49 -0.82 2.06
N LEU A 40 -1.18 -0.47 0.80
CA LEU A 40 -0.84 -1.47 -0.20
C LEU A 40 0.49 -2.08 0.23
N ASP A 41 0.48 -3.40 0.40
CA ASP A 41 1.71 -4.14 0.60
C ASP A 41 2.58 -4.02 -0.65
N ILE A 42 3.91 -4.07 -0.48
CA ILE A 42 4.83 -3.98 -1.61
C ILE A 42 4.57 -5.10 -2.63
N ALA A 43 4.12 -6.27 -2.16
CA ALA A 43 3.70 -7.39 -3.01
C ALA A 43 2.47 -7.03 -3.87
N ASP A 44 1.48 -6.31 -3.33
CA ASP A 44 0.30 -5.91 -4.08
C ASP A 44 0.65 -4.86 -5.16
N VAL A 45 1.59 -3.97 -4.87
CA VAL A 45 2.09 -2.97 -5.84
C VAL A 45 2.87 -3.68 -6.94
N GLN A 46 3.77 -4.59 -6.59
CA GLN A 46 4.54 -5.38 -7.55
C GLN A 46 3.64 -6.28 -8.41
N TYR A 47 2.62 -6.90 -7.83
CA TYR A 47 1.64 -7.69 -8.59
C TYR A 47 0.98 -6.84 -9.68
N LYS A 48 0.49 -5.64 -9.33
CA LYS A 48 -0.13 -4.72 -10.29
C LYS A 48 0.86 -4.26 -11.36
N LEU A 49 2.11 -4.02 -10.99
CA LEU A 49 3.15 -3.66 -11.95
C LEU A 49 3.37 -4.78 -12.98
N GLY A 50 3.42 -6.05 -12.55
CA GLY A 50 3.49 -7.19 -13.47
C GLY A 50 2.29 -7.27 -14.40
N VAL A 51 1.07 -7.02 -13.91
CA VAL A 51 -0.15 -6.94 -14.75
C VAL A 51 -0.04 -5.83 -15.80
N VAL A 52 0.51 -4.68 -15.44
CA VAL A 52 0.72 -3.57 -16.38
C VAL A 52 1.71 -3.96 -17.47
N TYR A 53 2.84 -4.59 -17.11
CA TYR A 53 3.81 -5.07 -18.11
C TYR A 53 3.20 -6.14 -19.02
N PHE A 54 2.43 -7.07 -18.47
CA PHE A 54 1.75 -8.10 -19.22
C PHE A 54 0.76 -7.53 -20.25
N LYS A 55 0.00 -6.50 -19.86
CA LYS A 55 -0.91 -5.78 -20.77
C LYS A 55 -0.18 -4.98 -21.84
N LYS A 56 1.06 -4.56 -21.56
CA LYS A 56 1.95 -3.91 -22.52
C LYS A 56 2.69 -4.92 -23.41
N GLU A 57 2.34 -6.21 -23.33
CA GLU A 57 2.99 -7.31 -24.03
C GLU A 57 4.47 -7.50 -23.66
N ASP A 58 4.91 -6.84 -22.59
CA ASP A 58 6.25 -7.00 -22.06
C ASP A 58 6.29 -8.15 -21.07
N TYR A 59 6.20 -9.34 -21.65
CA TYR A 59 6.05 -10.57 -20.91
C TYR A 59 7.28 -10.93 -20.07
N LEU A 60 8.49 -10.56 -20.49
CA LEU A 60 9.71 -10.76 -19.71
C LEU A 60 9.67 -9.95 -18.42
N ARG A 61 9.44 -8.63 -18.51
CA ARG A 61 9.38 -7.77 -17.32
C ARG A 61 8.21 -8.15 -16.42
N ALA A 62 7.08 -8.58 -16.98
CA ALA A 62 5.95 -9.09 -16.21
C ALA A 62 6.36 -10.30 -15.34
N ALA A 63 7.02 -11.29 -15.94
CA ALA A 63 7.48 -12.47 -15.23
C ALA A 63 8.49 -12.14 -14.13
N GLU A 64 9.50 -11.29 -14.41
CA GLU A 64 10.51 -10.89 -13.41
C GLU A 64 9.92 -10.19 -12.19
N VAL A 65 8.92 -9.34 -12.41
CA VAL A 65 8.24 -8.62 -11.32
C VAL A 65 7.42 -9.59 -10.47
N TRP A 66 6.68 -10.50 -11.10
CA TRP A 66 5.90 -11.51 -10.38
C TRP A 66 6.78 -12.54 -9.65
N GLU A 67 7.97 -12.87 -10.14
CA GLU A 67 8.92 -13.72 -9.41
C GLU A 67 9.35 -13.11 -8.07
N LYS A 68 9.45 -11.79 -7.97
CA LYS A 68 9.73 -11.11 -6.69
C LYS A 68 8.57 -11.28 -5.72
N VAL A 69 7.33 -11.16 -6.21
CA VAL A 69 6.12 -11.38 -5.40
C VAL A 69 6.04 -12.83 -4.93
N LEU A 70 6.45 -13.79 -5.76
CA LEU A 70 6.44 -15.21 -5.43
C LEU A 70 7.44 -15.56 -4.31
N LYS A 71 8.51 -14.78 -4.11
CA LYS A 71 9.43 -14.98 -2.98
C LYS A 71 8.75 -14.71 -1.63
N GLU A 72 7.85 -13.74 -1.59
CA GLU A 72 7.07 -13.39 -0.40
C GLU A 72 5.84 -14.31 -0.24
N ARG A 73 5.28 -14.78 -1.37
CA ARG A 73 4.10 -15.67 -1.41
C ARG A 73 4.40 -16.96 -2.18
N PRO A 74 5.25 -17.86 -1.63
CA PRO A 74 5.72 -19.04 -2.35
C PRO A 74 4.62 -20.07 -2.69
N ASP A 75 3.49 -20.02 -1.99
CA ASP A 75 2.33 -20.90 -2.22
C ASP A 75 1.28 -20.30 -3.18
N ASP A 76 1.59 -19.17 -3.81
CA ASP A 76 0.67 -18.53 -4.75
C ASP A 76 0.68 -19.26 -6.10
N SER A 77 -0.18 -20.26 -6.21
CA SER A 77 -0.33 -21.07 -7.43
C SER A 77 -0.89 -20.27 -8.61
N GLU A 78 -1.69 -19.24 -8.35
CA GLU A 78 -2.21 -18.34 -9.38
C GLU A 78 -1.05 -17.51 -9.98
N LEU A 79 -0.21 -16.95 -9.12
CA LEU A 79 0.96 -16.19 -9.53
C LEU A 79 1.96 -17.05 -10.32
N LYS A 80 2.16 -18.32 -9.92
CA LYS A 80 2.96 -19.28 -10.70
C LYS A 80 2.39 -19.46 -12.10
N ALA A 81 1.07 -19.63 -12.23
CA ALA A 81 0.42 -19.78 -13.52
C ALA A 81 0.59 -18.53 -14.39
N LEU A 82 0.46 -17.33 -13.81
CA LEU A 82 0.67 -16.06 -14.51
C LEU A 82 2.11 -15.91 -15.03
N ILE A 83 3.12 -16.29 -14.24
CA ILE A 83 4.53 -16.27 -14.66
C ILE A 83 4.76 -17.25 -15.82
N GLN A 84 4.18 -18.44 -15.76
CA GLN A 84 4.28 -19.43 -16.84
C GLN A 84 3.59 -18.95 -18.12
N ASP A 85 2.40 -18.33 -18.01
CA ASP A 85 1.69 -17.76 -19.15
C ASP A 85 2.45 -16.58 -19.77
N ALA A 86 3.02 -15.69 -18.97
CA ALA A 86 3.88 -14.63 -19.49
C ALA A 86 5.07 -15.22 -20.27
N ARG A 87 5.78 -16.20 -19.70
CA ARG A 87 6.92 -16.84 -20.36
C ARG A 87 6.54 -17.57 -21.65
N SER A 88 5.38 -18.24 -21.68
CA SER A 88 4.90 -18.94 -22.88
C SER A 88 4.59 -17.94 -24.00
N ARG A 89 3.92 -16.82 -23.67
CA ARG A 89 3.63 -15.75 -24.62
C ARG A 89 4.87 -15.04 -25.13
N HIS A 90 5.86 -14.79 -24.27
CA HIS A 90 7.16 -14.26 -24.71
C HIS A 90 7.80 -15.17 -25.77
N LYS A 91 7.86 -16.48 -25.50
CA LYS A 91 8.42 -17.46 -26.43
C LYS A 91 7.62 -17.56 -27.74
N ALA A 92 6.30 -17.38 -27.67
CA ALA A 92 5.41 -17.42 -28.82
C ALA A 92 5.42 -16.12 -29.65
N SER A 93 5.70 -14.98 -29.02
CA SER A 93 5.75 -13.68 -29.69
C SER A 93 7.01 -13.48 -30.52
N GLY A 94 8.03 -14.33 -30.39
CA GLY A 94 9.22 -14.31 -31.25
C GLY A 94 10.03 -13.01 -31.18
N ASP A 95 9.64 -12.09 -30.30
CA ASP A 95 10.28 -10.79 -30.08
C ASP A 95 11.48 -11.02 -29.16
N GLN A 96 12.52 -11.61 -29.76
CA GLN A 96 13.88 -11.56 -29.24
C GLN A 96 14.46 -10.18 -29.54
N PRO A 97 15.11 -9.50 -28.58
CA PRO A 97 16.20 -8.60 -28.94
C PRO A 97 17.38 -9.37 -29.54
#